data_AF-A0A4R6Y7G7-F1
#
_entry.id   AF-A0A4R6Y7G7-F1
#
_cell.length_a   1.000
_cell.length_b   1.000
_cell.length_c   1.000
_cell.angle_alpha   90.00
_cell.angle_beta   90.00
_cell.angle_gamma   90.00
#
_symmetry.space_group_name_H-M   'P 1'
#
loop_
_entity.id
_entity.type
_entity.pdbx_description
1 polymer ?
#
loop_
_entity_poly.entity_id
_entity_poly.type
_entity_poly.pdbx_seq_one_letter_code
_entity_poly.pdbx_strand_id
1 'polypeptide(L)'
;MKKTLYFALLSTVFYNAVAAASGVQDLVPTGWNIVQKAEGDLNNDGLNDVAIIVENTDPANFKANDANQPRLNLNPRHLIIALQNKDQSYVTQSTQKQLIPSANNAQTPCLTDPLADAEPMSIKDGTLRLNLKYKLNCGSNYVSNNHYVFRYNGSNVDLIGYDSSSELHATGASNEKNAQLSVANTSFFSSDSSTLNPKLLEEQKNAIKNIWQQLNNIQMFTLDMLP
;
A
#
# COMPACT_ATOMS: atom_id res chain seq x y z
N MET A 1 9.97 -32.97 61.42
CA MET A 1 10.01 -31.56 60.95
C MET A 1 10.15 -31.58 59.42
N LYS A 2 9.10 -31.24 58.66
CA LYS A 2 9.16 -31.15 57.19
C LYS A 2 9.20 -29.67 56.81
N LYS A 3 10.30 -29.21 56.21
CA LYS A 3 10.42 -27.85 55.64
C LYS A 3 10.04 -27.92 54.17
N THR A 4 8.92 -27.31 53.80
CA THR A 4 8.49 -27.17 52.41
C THR A 4 9.17 -25.93 51.83
N LEU A 5 9.96 -26.11 50.77
CA LEU A 5 10.67 -25.05 50.07
C LEU A 5 9.82 -24.57 48.89
N TYR A 6 9.39 -23.31 48.90
CA TYR A 6 8.70 -22.69 47.77
C TYR A 6 9.74 -22.12 46.79
N PHE A 7 9.75 -22.63 45.56
CA PHE A 7 10.52 -22.04 44.45
C PHE A 7 9.66 -20.98 43.77
N ALA A 8 10.04 -19.71 43.91
CA ALA A 8 9.45 -18.62 43.13
C ALA A 8 10.12 -18.60 41.75
N LEU A 9 9.37 -18.91 40.69
CA LEU A 9 9.79 -18.71 39.31
C LEU A 9 9.69 -17.22 38.98
N LEU A 10 10.82 -16.52 38.90
CA LEU A 10 10.89 -15.19 38.31
C LEU A 10 10.80 -15.33 36.79
N SER A 11 9.64 -15.00 36.20
CA SER A 11 9.53 -14.82 34.75
C SER A 11 10.08 -13.44 34.37
N THR A 12 11.29 -13.38 33.82
CA THR A 12 11.81 -12.15 33.20
C THR A 12 11.08 -11.90 31.88
N VAL A 13 10.24 -10.87 31.85
CA VAL A 13 9.66 -10.36 30.61
C VAL A 13 10.71 -9.49 29.94
N PHE A 14 11.26 -9.94 28.81
CA PHE A 14 12.12 -9.11 27.97
C PHE A 14 11.24 -8.09 27.23
N TYR A 15 11.24 -6.84 27.69
CA TYR A 15 10.73 -5.72 26.90
C TYR A 15 11.74 -5.45 25.77
N ASN A 16 11.45 -5.92 24.57
CA ASN A 16 12.12 -5.39 23.38
C ASN A 16 11.65 -3.95 23.22
N ALA A 17 12.47 -2.99 23.66
CA ALA A 17 12.24 -1.60 23.33
C ALA A 17 12.33 -1.47 21.81
N VAL A 18 11.20 -1.16 21.17
CA VAL A 18 11.22 -0.77 19.75
C VAL A 18 12.07 0.49 19.68
N ALA A 19 13.20 0.41 18.99
CA ALA A 19 14.11 1.55 18.88
C ALA A 19 13.37 2.70 18.19
N ALA A 20 13.25 3.83 18.89
CA ALA A 20 12.64 5.03 18.34
C ALA A 20 13.70 5.79 17.51
N ALA A 21 13.31 6.20 16.31
CA ALA A 21 14.08 7.06 15.43
C ALA A 21 14.07 8.50 15.96
N SER A 22 15.21 9.19 15.96
CA SER A 22 15.28 10.58 16.45
C SER A 22 14.69 11.58 15.45
N GLY A 23 14.59 11.19 14.18
CA GLY A 23 13.86 11.93 13.16
C GLY A 23 13.48 11.06 11.96
N VAL A 24 12.76 11.65 11.01
CA VAL A 24 12.25 10.93 9.83
C VAL A 24 13.37 10.28 8.99
N GLN A 25 14.56 10.89 8.93
CA GLN A 25 15.68 10.33 8.17
C GLN A 25 16.24 9.04 8.77
N ASP A 26 16.10 8.84 10.09
CA ASP A 26 16.56 7.62 10.75
C ASP A 26 15.63 6.42 10.46
N LEU A 27 14.45 6.68 9.89
CA LEU A 27 13.54 5.64 9.40
C LEU A 27 13.99 5.07 8.04
N VAL A 28 14.90 5.75 7.33
CA VAL A 28 15.32 5.39 5.98
C VAL A 28 16.44 4.35 6.04
N PRO A 29 16.28 3.16 5.43
CA PRO A 29 17.37 2.19 5.39
C PRO A 29 18.58 2.73 4.63
N THR A 30 19.79 2.32 5.04
CA THR A 30 21.02 2.71 4.33
C THR A 30 20.95 2.31 2.85
N GLY A 31 21.29 3.26 1.95
CA GLY A 31 21.20 3.05 0.50
C GLY A 31 19.79 3.23 -0.06
N TRP A 32 18.94 3.99 0.63
CA TRP A 32 17.60 4.37 0.19
C TRP A 32 17.41 5.87 0.33
N ASN A 33 16.48 6.44 -0.44
CA ASN A 33 16.08 7.84 -0.38
C ASN A 33 14.57 7.95 -0.18
N ILE A 34 14.11 8.99 0.51
CA ILE A 34 12.68 9.34 0.56
C ILE A 34 12.27 9.92 -0.80
N VAL A 35 11.24 9.34 -1.42
CA VAL A 35 10.65 9.82 -2.70
C VAL A 35 9.27 10.43 -2.52
N GLN A 36 8.55 10.08 -1.44
CA GLN A 36 7.31 10.73 -1.04
C GLN A 36 7.22 10.81 0.48
N LYS A 37 6.60 11.86 0.99
CA LYS A 37 6.40 12.06 2.43
C LYS A 37 5.03 12.70 2.66
N ALA A 38 4.29 12.15 3.62
CA ALA A 38 3.07 12.71 4.13
C ALA A 38 3.18 12.84 5.65
N GLU A 39 2.65 13.94 6.17
CA GLU A 39 2.59 14.22 7.60
C GLU A 39 1.14 14.51 8.00
N GLY A 40 0.76 14.07 9.19
CA GLY A 40 -0.53 14.38 9.79
C GLY A 40 -0.79 13.52 11.01
N ASP A 41 -1.88 13.81 11.72
CA ASP A 41 -2.30 13.04 12.89
C ASP A 41 -3.03 11.75 12.45
N LEU A 42 -2.35 10.61 12.52
CA LEU A 42 -2.85 9.32 12.05
C LEU A 42 -3.58 8.55 13.17
N ASN A 43 -3.15 8.70 14.41
CA ASN A 43 -3.71 8.01 15.59
C ASN A 43 -4.67 8.90 16.42
N ASN A 44 -4.88 10.15 16.02
CA ASN A 44 -5.70 11.18 16.70
C ASN A 44 -5.19 11.56 18.09
N ASP A 45 -3.86 11.59 18.29
CA ASP A 45 -3.25 12.02 19.55
C ASP A 45 -2.78 13.49 19.55
N GLY A 46 -2.96 14.19 18.43
CA GLY A 46 -2.58 15.58 18.23
C GLY A 46 -1.12 15.79 17.83
N LEU A 47 -0.34 14.72 17.60
CA LEU A 47 1.03 14.78 17.10
C LEU A 47 1.06 14.60 15.58
N ASN A 48 2.20 14.95 14.98
CA ASN A 48 2.38 14.90 13.53
C ASN A 48 3.12 13.62 13.14
N ASP A 49 2.35 12.56 12.92
CA ASP A 49 2.85 11.27 12.45
C ASP A 49 3.36 11.37 11.01
N VAL A 50 4.07 10.35 10.55
CA VAL A 50 4.67 10.35 9.21
C VAL A 50 4.41 9.05 8.46
N ALA A 51 4.13 9.18 7.17
CA ALA A 51 4.25 8.12 6.19
C ALA A 51 5.28 8.53 5.14
N ILE A 52 6.26 7.67 4.88
CA ILE A 52 7.28 7.89 3.84
C ILE A 52 7.27 6.74 2.85
N ILE A 53 7.44 7.07 1.58
CA ILE A 53 7.84 6.10 0.57
C ILE A 53 9.34 6.27 0.36
N VAL A 54 10.08 5.20 0.60
CA VAL A 54 11.52 5.14 0.34
C VAL A 54 11.79 4.31 -0.90
N GLU A 55 12.77 4.72 -1.70
CA GLU A 55 13.24 4.02 -2.89
C GLU A 55 14.72 3.64 -2.71
N ASN A 56 15.06 2.39 -3.03
CA ASN A 56 16.44 1.94 -3.02
C ASN A 56 17.27 2.67 -4.09
N THR A 57 18.58 2.79 -3.88
CA THR A 57 19.46 3.50 -4.80
C THR A 57 20.50 2.62 -5.49
N ASP A 58 20.31 1.29 -5.50
CA ASP A 58 21.27 0.36 -6.10
C ASP A 58 21.43 0.64 -7.61
N PRO A 59 22.64 1.01 -8.07
CA PRO A 59 22.94 1.24 -9.48
C PRO A 59 22.63 0.05 -10.38
N ALA A 60 22.62 -1.18 -9.84
CA ALA A 60 22.33 -2.41 -10.57
C ALA A 60 20.86 -2.51 -11.00
N ASN A 61 19.94 -1.82 -10.32
CA ASN A 61 18.50 -1.80 -10.64
C ASN A 61 18.12 -0.71 -11.64
N PHE A 62 19.08 0.14 -12.04
CA PHE A 62 18.89 0.97 -13.21
C PHE A 62 19.18 0.14 -14.47
N LYS A 63 18.19 -0.06 -15.34
CA LYS A 63 18.36 -0.85 -16.57
C LYS A 63 18.36 0.03 -17.80
N ALA A 64 19.08 -0.40 -18.84
CA ALA A 64 19.00 0.27 -20.14
C ALA A 64 17.56 0.20 -20.66
N ASN A 65 17.14 1.27 -21.33
CA ASN A 65 15.91 1.33 -22.10
C ASN A 65 16.27 1.40 -23.60
N ASP A 66 15.29 1.52 -24.48
CA ASP A 66 15.51 1.76 -25.91
C ASP A 66 16.50 2.89 -26.16
N ALA A 67 17.20 2.82 -27.31
CA ALA A 67 18.18 3.82 -27.68
C ALA A 67 17.58 5.23 -27.64
N ASN A 68 18.20 6.11 -26.84
CA ASN A 68 17.79 7.50 -26.57
C ASN A 68 16.65 7.70 -25.54
N GLN A 69 16.21 6.65 -24.86
CA GLN A 69 15.30 6.79 -23.70
C GLN A 69 16.07 6.82 -22.37
N PRO A 70 15.55 7.49 -21.33
CA PRO A 70 16.10 7.40 -19.99
C PRO A 70 16.16 5.95 -19.50
N ARG A 71 17.18 5.63 -18.71
CA ARG A 71 17.30 4.32 -18.04
C ARG A 71 16.07 4.08 -17.16
N LEU A 72 15.59 2.84 -17.14
CA LEU A 72 14.50 2.42 -16.26
C LEU A 72 15.02 2.33 -14.83
N ASN A 73 14.35 2.98 -13.89
CA ASN A 73 14.59 2.81 -12.47
C ASN A 73 13.68 1.69 -11.94
N LEU A 74 14.27 0.51 -11.72
CA LEU A 74 13.58 -0.67 -11.20
C LEU A 74 13.87 -0.89 -9.71
N ASN A 75 14.37 0.12 -9.00
CA ASN A 75 14.64 -0.01 -7.58
C ASN A 75 13.34 -0.28 -6.81
N PRO A 76 13.36 -1.21 -5.83
CA PRO A 76 12.19 -1.45 -4.99
C PRO A 76 11.86 -0.22 -4.15
N ARG A 77 10.58 -0.09 -3.83
CA ARG A 77 10.06 0.96 -2.95
C ARG A 77 9.35 0.35 -1.75
N HIS A 78 9.43 1.03 -0.61
CA HIS A 78 8.75 0.62 0.61
C HIS A 78 7.95 1.78 1.17
N LEU A 79 6.73 1.51 1.63
CA LEU A 79 5.95 2.44 2.44
C LEU A 79 6.25 2.16 3.92
N ILE A 80 6.72 3.17 4.64
CA ILE A 80 6.98 3.12 6.08
C ILE A 80 6.01 4.07 6.76
N ILE A 81 5.35 3.59 7.80
CA ILE A 81 4.37 4.36 8.58
C ILE A 81 4.87 4.38 10.02
N ALA A 82 5.05 5.57 10.58
CA ALA A 82 5.58 5.77 11.92
C ALA A 82 4.78 6.82 12.68
N LEU A 83 4.55 6.55 13.97
CA LEU A 83 3.89 7.48 14.87
C LEU A 83 4.92 8.31 15.62
N GLN A 84 4.60 9.57 15.86
CA GLN A 84 5.44 10.48 16.63
C GLN A 84 5.17 10.31 18.13
N ASN A 85 6.23 10.33 18.94
CA ASN A 85 6.15 10.42 20.39
C ASN A 85 6.23 11.88 20.85
N LYS A 86 5.84 12.14 22.09
CA LYS A 86 5.92 13.50 22.70
C LYS A 86 7.33 14.10 22.74
N ASP A 87 8.36 13.26 22.70
CA ASP A 87 9.76 13.68 22.62
C ASP A 87 10.25 13.91 21.18
N GLN A 88 9.33 13.92 20.21
CA GLN A 88 9.55 14.08 18.76
C GLN A 88 10.24 12.89 18.09
N SER A 89 10.53 11.81 18.81
CA SER A 89 11.00 10.56 18.22
C SER A 89 9.88 9.86 17.46
N TYR A 90 10.24 8.97 16.53
CA TYR A 90 9.29 8.20 15.72
C TYR A 90 9.41 6.71 15.99
N VAL A 91 8.27 6.03 16.06
CA VAL A 91 8.19 4.56 16.19
C VAL A 91 7.48 4.00 14.97
N THR A 92 8.17 3.18 14.19
CA THR A 92 7.60 2.48 13.04
C THR A 92 6.50 1.52 13.48
N GLN A 93 5.30 1.70 12.93
CA GLN A 93 4.16 0.80 13.13
C GLN A 93 4.01 -0.21 12.00
N SER A 94 4.42 0.16 10.78
CA SER A 94 4.31 -0.73 9.62
C SER A 94 5.37 -0.42 8.56
N THR A 95 5.77 -1.46 7.82
CA THR A 95 6.61 -1.35 6.62
C THR A 95 6.05 -2.28 5.54
N GLN A 96 5.49 -1.70 4.49
CA GLN A 96 4.93 -2.43 3.35
C GLN A 96 5.98 -2.47 2.23
N LYS A 97 6.55 -3.66 2.00
CA LYS A 97 7.69 -3.85 1.09
C LYS A 97 7.32 -4.10 -0.38
N GLN A 98 6.07 -4.44 -0.65
CA GLN A 98 5.60 -4.88 -1.97
C GLN A 98 4.42 -4.05 -2.50
N LEU A 99 3.87 -3.14 -1.69
CA LEU A 99 2.71 -2.33 -2.09
C LEU A 99 3.07 -1.28 -3.14
N ILE A 100 4.26 -0.68 -3.02
CA ILE A 100 4.68 0.42 -3.88
C ILE A 100 5.49 -0.16 -5.05
N PRO A 101 5.03 -0.01 -6.30
CA PRO A 101 5.80 -0.43 -7.46
C PRO A 101 7.04 0.45 -7.65
N SER A 102 8.04 -0.07 -8.36
CA SER A 102 9.18 0.73 -8.82
C SER A 102 8.73 1.88 -9.74
N ALA A 103 9.60 2.88 -9.93
CA ALA A 103 9.33 4.03 -10.79
C ALA A 103 8.98 3.63 -12.24
N ASN A 104 9.60 2.56 -12.73
CA ASN A 104 9.36 2.02 -14.06
C ASN A 104 9.13 0.51 -14.01
N ASN A 105 8.71 -0.06 -15.14
CA ASN A 105 8.49 -1.49 -15.32
C ASN A 105 9.28 -2.00 -16.53
N ALA A 106 9.94 -3.16 -16.42
CA ALA A 106 10.79 -3.69 -17.49
C ALA A 106 10.00 -4.26 -18.68
N GLN A 107 8.84 -4.85 -18.41
CA GLN A 107 7.91 -5.41 -19.40
C GLN A 107 7.12 -4.31 -20.10
N THR A 108 6.86 -3.20 -19.39
CA THR A 108 6.15 -2.02 -19.91
C THR A 108 6.97 -0.74 -19.70
N PRO A 109 8.06 -0.52 -20.47
CA PRO A 109 9.00 0.60 -20.28
C PRO A 109 8.39 2.01 -20.42
N CYS A 110 7.24 2.12 -21.08
CA CYS A 110 6.54 3.40 -21.27
C CYS A 110 5.51 3.72 -20.16
N LEU A 111 5.44 2.89 -19.11
CA LEU A 111 4.67 3.18 -17.91
C LEU A 111 5.26 4.42 -17.21
N THR A 112 4.41 5.40 -16.95
CA THR A 112 4.76 6.55 -16.11
C THR A 112 4.88 6.11 -14.66
N ASP A 113 5.74 6.78 -13.89
CA ASP A 113 5.87 6.50 -12.45
C ASP A 113 4.49 6.56 -11.76
N PRO A 114 4.05 5.49 -11.08
CA PRO A 114 2.77 5.48 -10.39
C PRO A 114 2.60 6.51 -9.29
N LEU A 115 3.69 7.13 -8.84
CA LEU A 115 3.73 8.23 -7.87
C LEU A 115 3.91 9.60 -8.52
N ALA A 116 3.77 9.73 -9.84
CA ALA A 116 4.04 10.98 -10.57
C ALA A 116 3.01 12.10 -10.35
N ASP A 117 1.83 11.78 -9.81
CA ASP A 117 0.86 12.81 -9.42
C ASP A 117 1.44 13.67 -8.28
N ALA A 118 1.03 14.95 -8.21
CA ALA A 118 1.65 15.93 -7.31
C ALA A 118 1.53 15.56 -5.81
N GLU A 119 0.42 14.93 -5.42
CA GLU A 119 0.10 14.57 -4.03
C GLU A 119 -0.42 13.12 -3.97
N PRO A 120 0.45 12.11 -4.17
CA PRO A 120 0.03 10.71 -4.23
C PRO A 120 -0.25 10.14 -2.84
N MET A 121 0.14 10.82 -1.76
CA MET A 121 0.00 10.32 -0.40
C MET A 121 -0.36 11.45 0.56
N SER A 122 -1.30 11.19 1.48
CA SER A 122 -1.69 12.17 2.50
C SER A 122 -2.13 11.50 3.80
N ILE A 123 -1.93 12.19 4.93
CA ILE A 123 -2.53 11.81 6.22
C ILE A 123 -3.59 12.86 6.55
N LYS A 124 -4.84 12.44 6.69
CA LYS A 124 -5.95 13.32 7.01
C LYS A 124 -7.06 12.55 7.71
N ASP A 125 -7.68 13.17 8.70
CA ASP A 125 -8.84 12.64 9.43
C ASP A 125 -8.56 11.23 10.00
N GLY A 126 -7.37 11.03 10.60
CA GLY A 126 -6.95 9.74 11.17
C GLY A 126 -6.79 8.62 10.15
N THR A 127 -6.54 8.96 8.87
CA THR A 127 -6.32 7.99 7.80
C THR A 127 -5.14 8.37 6.93
N LEU A 128 -4.34 7.37 6.54
CA LEU A 128 -3.34 7.50 5.49
C LEU A 128 -3.99 7.10 4.16
N ARG A 129 -3.94 7.98 3.17
CA ARG A 129 -4.45 7.76 1.83
C ARG A 129 -3.29 7.70 0.85
N LEU A 130 -3.30 6.71 -0.04
CA LEU A 130 -2.30 6.52 -1.08
C LEU A 130 -3.01 6.31 -2.42
N ASN A 131 -2.64 7.11 -3.43
CA ASN A 131 -3.07 6.96 -4.80
C ASN A 131 -1.89 6.51 -5.67
N LEU A 132 -2.08 5.41 -6.40
CA LEU A 132 -1.14 4.92 -7.41
C LEU A 132 -1.80 5.00 -8.78
N LYS A 133 -1.21 5.78 -9.69
CA LYS A 133 -1.78 6.03 -11.01
C LYS A 133 -0.98 5.37 -12.12
N TYR A 134 -1.61 4.46 -12.83
CA TYR A 134 -1.01 3.71 -13.92
C TYR A 134 -1.45 4.31 -15.25
N LYS A 135 -0.50 4.92 -15.95
CA LYS A 135 -0.69 5.48 -17.29
C LYS A 135 0.47 5.06 -18.19
N LEU A 136 0.14 4.64 -19.41
CA LEU A 136 1.14 4.39 -20.43
C LEU A 136 1.28 5.61 -21.33
N ASN A 137 2.52 5.94 -21.70
CA ASN A 137 2.81 6.92 -22.75
C ASN A 137 2.79 6.29 -24.15
N CYS A 138 2.49 5.00 -24.26
CA CYS A 138 2.47 4.25 -25.50
C CYS A 138 1.42 3.14 -25.48
N GLY A 139 0.87 2.78 -26.65
CA GLY A 139 0.06 1.56 -26.86
C GLY A 139 -1.33 1.53 -26.22
N SER A 140 -1.58 2.31 -25.17
CA SER A 140 -2.86 2.35 -24.45
C SER A 140 -3.26 3.79 -24.12
N ASN A 141 -4.57 4.06 -24.22
CA ASN A 141 -5.18 5.30 -23.76
C ASN A 141 -5.88 5.13 -22.40
N TYR A 142 -5.71 3.99 -21.73
CA TYR A 142 -6.27 3.78 -20.41
C TYR A 142 -5.39 4.41 -19.34
N VAL A 143 -6.05 5.05 -18.39
CA VAL A 143 -5.47 5.45 -17.10
C VAL A 143 -6.19 4.65 -16.03
N SER A 144 -5.44 4.02 -15.13
CA SER A 144 -6.01 3.35 -13.97
C SER A 144 -5.51 4.01 -12.70
N ASN A 145 -6.36 4.11 -11.69
CA ASN A 145 -5.99 4.65 -10.37
C ASN A 145 -6.33 3.62 -9.31
N ASN A 146 -5.40 3.40 -8.38
CA ASN A 146 -5.61 2.57 -7.21
C ASN A 146 -5.49 3.44 -5.96
N HIS A 147 -6.59 3.62 -5.24
CA HIS A 147 -6.66 4.40 -4.03
C HIS A 147 -6.78 3.48 -2.81
N TYR A 148 -5.81 3.57 -1.91
CA TYR A 148 -5.74 2.81 -0.67
C TYR A 148 -5.99 3.73 0.52
N VAL A 149 -6.72 3.23 1.51
CA VAL A 149 -6.98 3.93 2.77
C VAL A 149 -6.55 3.04 3.93
N PHE A 150 -5.60 3.52 4.71
CA PHE A 150 -5.09 2.86 5.89
C PHE A 150 -5.53 3.60 7.16
N ARG A 151 -5.73 2.85 8.23
CA ARG A 151 -6.04 3.39 9.56
C ARG A 151 -5.23 2.64 10.62
N TYR A 152 -4.68 3.40 11.56
CA TYR A 152 -4.10 2.83 12.77
C TYR A 152 -5.20 2.48 13.78
N ASN A 153 -5.20 1.25 14.30
CA ASN A 153 -6.23 0.75 15.22
C ASN A 153 -5.78 0.68 16.69
N GLY A 154 -4.63 1.26 17.02
CA GLY A 154 -4.02 1.16 18.35
C GLY A 154 -2.94 0.09 18.49
N SER A 155 -2.87 -0.86 17.55
CA SER A 155 -1.81 -1.88 17.52
C SER A 155 -1.24 -2.11 16.13
N ASN A 156 -2.05 -1.98 15.08
CA ASN A 156 -1.66 -2.27 13.70
C ASN A 156 -2.17 -1.16 12.78
N VAL A 157 -1.59 -1.11 11.58
CA VAL A 157 -2.11 -0.30 10.48
C VAL A 157 -2.89 -1.21 9.55
N ASP A 158 -4.21 -1.04 9.50
CA ASP A 158 -5.12 -1.84 8.69
C ASP A 158 -5.41 -1.14 7.37
N LEU A 159 -5.52 -1.90 6.28
CA LEU A 159 -6.17 -1.46 5.05
C LEU A 159 -7.68 -1.49 5.26
N ILE A 160 -8.32 -0.32 5.32
CA ILE A 160 -9.76 -0.18 5.59
C ILE A 160 -10.56 0.22 4.34
N GLY A 161 -9.88 0.51 3.24
CA GLY A 161 -10.51 0.82 1.97
C GLY A 161 -9.54 0.65 0.82
N TYR A 162 -10.07 0.16 -0.30
CA TYR A 162 -9.41 0.09 -1.59
C TYR A 162 -10.43 0.53 -2.64
N ASP A 163 -9.99 1.29 -3.63
CA ASP A 163 -10.79 1.67 -4.78
C ASP A 163 -9.91 1.62 -6.02
N SER A 164 -10.46 1.13 -7.13
CA SER A 164 -9.73 1.00 -8.39
C SER A 164 -10.60 1.48 -9.54
N SER A 165 -10.14 2.50 -10.25
CA SER A 165 -10.84 3.03 -11.42
C SER A 165 -10.01 2.87 -12.68
N SER A 166 -10.67 2.78 -13.83
CA SER A 166 -10.00 2.89 -15.11
C SER A 166 -10.80 3.73 -16.10
N GLU A 167 -10.13 4.68 -16.74
CA GLU A 167 -10.75 5.63 -17.64
C GLU A 167 -10.07 5.58 -19.00
N LEU A 168 -10.87 5.70 -20.07
CA LEU A 168 -10.35 5.83 -21.43
C LEU A 168 -10.12 7.31 -21.76
N HIS A 169 -8.85 7.71 -21.82
CA HIS A 169 -8.41 9.10 -22.04
C HIS A 169 -8.79 9.66 -23.43
N ALA A 170 -9.21 8.83 -24.39
CA ALA A 170 -9.52 9.23 -25.76
C ALA A 170 -11.01 9.60 -26.01
N THR A 171 -11.94 9.23 -25.13
CA THR A 171 -13.39 9.43 -25.38
C THR A 171 -14.19 9.95 -24.19
N GLY A 172 -13.58 10.12 -23.02
CA GLY A 172 -14.31 10.50 -21.80
C GLY A 172 -15.23 9.39 -21.25
N ALA A 173 -15.11 8.16 -21.78
CA ALA A 173 -15.80 6.99 -21.24
C ALA A 173 -15.03 6.44 -20.03
N SER A 174 -15.69 6.37 -18.87
CA SER A 174 -15.16 5.81 -17.62
C SER A 174 -15.71 4.40 -17.39
N ASN A 175 -14.83 3.47 -16.97
CA ASN A 175 -15.23 2.20 -16.38
C ASN A 175 -14.81 2.22 -14.90
N GLU A 176 -15.72 2.61 -14.02
CA GLU A 176 -15.48 2.61 -12.58
C GLU A 176 -15.68 1.18 -12.02
N LYS A 177 -14.63 0.60 -11.45
CA LYS A 177 -14.71 -0.69 -10.73
C LYS A 177 -14.50 -0.45 -9.25
N ASN A 178 -15.53 0.08 -8.59
CA ASN A 178 -15.45 0.37 -7.17
C ASN A 178 -15.40 -0.96 -6.38
N ALA A 179 -14.38 -1.15 -5.54
CA ALA A 179 -14.20 -2.37 -4.75
C ALA A 179 -13.97 -2.02 -3.29
N GLN A 180 -15.00 -1.54 -2.61
CA GLN A 180 -14.91 -1.15 -1.20
C GLN A 180 -14.70 -2.38 -0.29
N LEU A 181 -13.45 -2.70 0.00
CA LEU A 181 -13.09 -3.67 1.04
C LEU A 181 -12.94 -2.94 2.38
N SER A 182 -14.03 -2.92 3.17
CA SER A 182 -13.95 -2.60 4.60
C SER A 182 -13.77 -3.89 5.37
N VAL A 183 -12.58 -4.10 5.97
CA VAL A 183 -12.27 -5.31 6.75
C VAL A 183 -13.01 -5.35 8.10
N ALA A 184 -13.91 -4.39 8.37
CA ALA A 184 -14.84 -4.46 9.50
C ALA A 184 -16.30 -4.73 9.09
N ASN A 185 -16.69 -4.61 7.82
CA ASN A 185 -18.04 -4.94 7.30
C ASN A 185 -18.00 -4.95 5.76
N THR A 186 -17.94 -6.13 5.15
CA THR A 186 -17.76 -6.30 3.70
C THR A 186 -19.03 -5.96 2.91
N SER A 187 -18.97 -4.92 2.07
CA SER A 187 -19.92 -4.72 0.97
C SER A 187 -19.17 -4.34 -0.32
N PHE A 188 -19.00 -5.31 -1.21
CA PHE A 188 -18.48 -5.10 -2.56
C PHE A 188 -19.58 -4.56 -3.47
N PHE A 189 -19.35 -3.41 -4.12
CA PHE A 189 -20.26 -2.82 -5.11
C PHE A 189 -19.53 -2.62 -6.45
N SER A 190 -19.55 -3.63 -7.32
CA SER A 190 -19.14 -3.43 -8.72
C SER A 190 -20.33 -2.89 -9.50
N SER A 191 -20.34 -1.60 -9.85
CA SER A 191 -21.30 -1.04 -10.80
C SER A 191 -20.70 -1.02 -12.20
N ASP A 192 -20.96 -2.05 -12.99
CA ASP A 192 -20.84 -1.94 -14.45
C ASP A 192 -22.14 -1.28 -14.94
N SER A 193 -22.09 0.01 -15.27
CA SER A 193 -23.28 0.80 -15.62
C SER A 193 -23.84 0.44 -17.00
N SER A 194 -23.29 -0.56 -17.68
CA SER A 194 -23.66 -0.88 -19.06
C SER A 194 -24.71 -1.98 -19.26
N THR A 195 -25.28 -2.61 -18.21
CA THR A 195 -26.57 -3.38 -18.18
C THR A 195 -26.58 -4.39 -17.03
N LEU A 196 -27.65 -4.57 -16.23
CA LEU A 196 -27.80 -5.82 -15.42
C LEU A 196 -29.23 -6.17 -14.97
N ASN A 197 -29.54 -7.48 -15.05
CA ASN A 197 -30.79 -8.19 -14.76
C ASN A 197 -30.73 -8.90 -13.38
N PRO A 198 -31.78 -8.83 -12.53
CA PRO A 198 -31.76 -9.34 -11.14
C PRO A 198 -31.56 -10.86 -10.96
N LYS A 199 -31.73 -11.70 -11.98
CA LYS A 199 -31.40 -13.14 -11.89
C LYS A 199 -29.88 -13.42 -11.90
N LEU A 200 -29.08 -12.56 -12.54
CA LEU A 200 -27.62 -12.69 -12.51
C LEU A 200 -27.03 -12.43 -11.12
N LEU A 201 -27.75 -11.71 -10.25
CA LEU A 201 -27.26 -11.32 -8.93
C LEU A 201 -27.04 -12.53 -8.00
N GLU A 202 -27.92 -13.53 -8.05
CA GLU A 202 -27.81 -14.71 -7.17
C GLU A 202 -26.77 -15.72 -7.68
N GLU A 203 -26.60 -15.80 -9.01
CA GLU A 203 -25.52 -16.55 -9.64
C GLU A 203 -24.15 -15.93 -9.35
N GLN A 204 -24.05 -14.59 -9.36
CA GLN A 204 -22.83 -13.86 -8.98
C GLN A 204 -22.46 -14.06 -7.50
N LYS A 205 -23.42 -14.08 -6.58
CA LYS A 205 -23.15 -14.38 -5.15
C LYS A 205 -22.55 -15.78 -4.96
N ASN A 206 -23.08 -16.77 -5.67
CA ASN A 206 -22.56 -18.14 -5.60
C ASN A 206 -21.19 -18.27 -6.27
N ALA A 207 -20.95 -17.55 -7.37
CA ALA A 207 -19.63 -17.47 -8.00
C ALA A 207 -18.58 -16.82 -7.08
N ILE A 208 -18.94 -15.76 -6.35
CA ILE A 208 -18.06 -15.08 -5.39
C ILE A 208 -17.66 -16.02 -4.25
N LYS A 209 -18.60 -16.80 -3.70
CA LYS A 209 -18.29 -17.80 -2.66
C LYS A 209 -17.27 -18.85 -3.13
N ASN A 210 -17.36 -19.26 -4.40
CA ASN A 210 -16.43 -20.20 -5.00
C ASN A 210 -15.05 -19.58 -5.28
N ILE A 211 -14.98 -18.31 -5.69
CA ILE A 211 -13.73 -17.56 -5.87
C ILE A 211 -12.98 -17.43 -4.53
N TRP A 212 -13.69 -17.20 -3.42
CA TRP A 212 -13.08 -17.14 -2.09
C TRP A 212 -12.47 -18.47 -1.62
N GLN A 213 -13.06 -19.60 -1.96
CA GLN A 213 -12.44 -20.92 -1.69
C GLN A 213 -11.18 -21.14 -2.54
N GLN A 214 -11.12 -20.57 -3.75
CA GLN A 214 -9.94 -20.65 -4.61
C GLN A 214 -8.82 -19.72 -4.15
N LEU A 215 -9.12 -18.47 -3.77
CA LEU A 215 -8.12 -17.49 -3.33
C LEU A 215 -7.42 -17.89 -2.02
N ASN A 216 -8.11 -18.57 -1.09
CA ASN A 216 -7.50 -19.12 0.12
C ASN A 216 -6.48 -20.24 -0.16
N ASN A 217 -6.55 -20.88 -1.34
CA ASN A 217 -5.63 -21.92 -1.77
C ASN A 217 -4.55 -21.42 -2.74
N ILE A 218 -4.53 -20.12 -3.04
CA ILE A 218 -3.68 -19.53 -4.07
C ILE A 218 -2.71 -18.55 -3.42
N GLN A 219 -1.43 -18.92 -3.46
CA GLN A 219 -0.29 -18.05 -3.18
C GLN A 219 -0.40 -16.80 -4.08
N MET A 220 -0.46 -15.60 -3.48
CA MET A 220 -0.76 -14.32 -4.13
C MET A 220 -0.16 -14.20 -5.53
N PHE A 221 -1.03 -14.25 -6.56
CA PHE A 221 -0.64 -14.07 -7.96
C PHE A 221 -0.25 -12.62 -8.19
N THR A 222 1.04 -12.41 -8.44
CA THR A 222 1.61 -11.19 -9.02
C THR A 222 1.20 -11.04 -10.48
N LEU A 223 0.90 -9.81 -10.87
CA LEU A 223 1.16 -9.08 -12.13
C LEU A 223 1.47 -9.80 -13.46
N ASP A 224 1.05 -11.04 -13.67
CA ASP A 224 1.22 -11.78 -14.94
C ASP A 224 -0.12 -12.09 -15.57
N MET A 225 -1.02 -11.10 -15.70
CA MET A 225 -2.17 -11.18 -16.61
C MET A 225 -2.62 -9.78 -17.03
N LEU A 226 -1.84 -9.16 -17.91
CA LEU A 226 -2.40 -8.35 -18.98
C LEU A 226 -1.73 -8.81 -20.28
N PRO A 227 -2.47 -9.00 -21.38
CA PRO A 227 -1.89 -9.34 -22.68
C PRO A 227 -0.90 -8.27 -23.16
#